data_AF-A0A1S3H3V8-F1
#
_entry.id   AF-A0A1S3H3V8-F1
#
_cell.length_a   1.000
_cell.length_b   1.000
_cell.length_c   1.000
_cell.angle_alpha   90.00
_cell.angle_beta   90.00
_cell.angle_gamma   90.00
#
_symmetry.space_group_name_H-M   'P 1'
#
loop_
_entity.id
_entity.type
_entity.pdbx_description
1 polymer ?
#
loop_
_entity_poly.entity_id
_entity_poly.type
_entity_poly.pdbx_seq_one_letter_code
_entity_poly.pdbx_strand_id
1 'polypeptide(L)'
;MTIWIHRYRFPLTINFVRDQNFKDGLRSGSIISAEELDNYFTKYDLKRLELYSQNMVDYHLIMDLLPSIARLHFLNKTGVHISAVQAAILVSMGLQHKSVEDVEKDMEVPSSQLLGLFNRVIRKMVQQFNQIAEEAVEKDMVARKEVIMEPVKNSLDQELGEAAAEVAKKQKKDLELLKDADLSQYTIKGSEGDWENALTKGTKGLLSVKSGVQEKRKSVDSTSFEQQTPGKHKKHKKQKHHKH
;
A
#
# COMPACT_ATOMS: atom_id res chain seq x y z
N MET A 1 -21.74 5.73 -46.04
CA MET A 1 -20.56 5.07 -46.62
C MET A 1 -19.95 4.11 -45.58
N THR A 2 -20.79 3.23 -45.03
CA THR A 2 -20.56 2.64 -43.70
C THR A 2 -20.94 1.16 -43.60
N ILE A 3 -21.26 0.53 -44.73
CA ILE A 3 -21.68 -0.89 -44.78
C ILE A 3 -20.57 -1.79 -45.39
N TRP A 4 -19.47 -1.20 -45.88
CA TRP A 4 -18.44 -1.92 -46.66
C TRP A 4 -17.16 -2.31 -45.89
N ILE A 5 -17.15 -2.23 -44.56
CA ILE A 5 -15.94 -2.56 -43.77
C ILE A 5 -15.92 -4.02 -43.27
N HIS A 6 -17.06 -4.71 -43.24
CA HIS A 6 -17.17 -6.07 -42.70
C HIS A 6 -16.62 -7.19 -43.62
N ARG A 7 -16.13 -6.87 -44.82
CA ARG A 7 -15.62 -7.88 -45.77
C ARG A 7 -14.45 -7.37 -46.62
N TYR A 8 -13.45 -6.74 -46.01
CA TYR A 8 -12.22 -6.42 -46.75
C TYR A 8 -11.41 -7.68 -47.04
N ARG A 9 -11.04 -7.85 -48.31
CA ARG A 9 -10.08 -8.86 -48.79
C ARG A 9 -8.70 -8.52 -48.22
N PHE A 10 -8.10 -9.46 -47.49
CA PHE A 10 -6.81 -9.36 -46.80
C PHE A 10 -5.65 -8.64 -47.54
N PRO A 11 -5.45 -8.78 -48.87
CA PRO A 11 -4.42 -8.00 -49.57
C PRO A 11 -4.62 -6.48 -49.52
N LEU A 12 -5.86 -6.00 -49.39
CA LEU A 12 -6.13 -4.56 -49.23
C LEU A 12 -5.75 -4.07 -47.83
N THR A 13 -5.94 -4.89 -46.79
CA THR A 13 -5.54 -4.54 -45.43
C THR A 13 -4.02 -4.50 -45.30
N ILE A 14 -3.30 -5.44 -45.93
CA ILE A 14 -1.84 -5.44 -45.97
C ILE A 14 -1.31 -4.20 -46.70
N ASN A 15 -1.89 -3.81 -47.84
CA ASN A 15 -1.45 -2.61 -48.56
C ASN A 15 -1.75 -1.32 -47.78
N PHE A 16 -2.91 -1.23 -47.13
CA PHE A 16 -3.24 -0.10 -46.25
C PHE A 16 -2.28 -0.01 -45.07
N VAL A 17 -1.97 -1.13 -44.41
CA VAL A 17 -1.00 -1.19 -43.30
C VAL A 17 0.41 -0.85 -43.75
N ARG A 18 0.83 -1.29 -44.95
CA ARG A 18 2.13 -0.92 -45.53
C ARG A 18 2.21 0.59 -45.79
N ASP A 19 1.14 1.20 -46.29
CA ASP A 19 1.07 2.65 -46.54
C ASP A 19 0.97 3.47 -45.24
N GLN A 20 0.29 2.95 -44.21
CA GLN A 20 0.29 3.53 -42.86
C GLN A 20 1.69 3.47 -42.25
N ASN A 21 2.33 2.29 -42.21
CA ASN A 21 3.69 2.14 -41.70
C ASN A 21 4.71 3.04 -42.43
N PHE A 22 4.51 3.31 -43.73
CA PHE A 22 5.34 4.24 -44.50
C PHE A 22 5.12 5.71 -44.10
N LYS A 23 3.88 6.09 -43.78
CA LYS A 23 3.52 7.41 -43.25
C LYS A 23 3.90 7.58 -41.77
N ASP A 24 3.96 6.49 -41.00
CA ASP A 24 4.30 6.48 -39.58
C ASP A 24 5.78 6.81 -39.34
N GLY A 25 6.67 6.47 -40.29
CA GLY A 25 8.05 6.96 -40.28
C GLY A 25 8.19 8.49 -40.33
N LEU A 26 7.14 9.22 -40.73
CA LEU A 26 7.08 10.69 -40.74
C LEU A 26 6.35 11.29 -39.52
N ARG A 27 5.61 10.48 -38.76
CA ARG A 27 4.83 10.94 -37.60
C ARG A 27 5.46 10.39 -36.32
N SER A 28 6.40 11.14 -35.76
CA SER A 28 6.86 10.92 -34.39
C SER A 28 5.71 11.23 -33.41
N GLY A 29 4.82 10.25 -33.21
CA GLY A 29 3.83 10.29 -32.15
C GLY A 29 4.53 10.36 -30.79
N SER A 30 4.03 11.19 -29.89
CA SER A 30 4.47 11.17 -28.50
C SER A 30 4.22 9.77 -27.92
N ILE A 31 5.27 9.14 -27.39
CA ILE A 31 5.17 7.86 -26.68
C ILE A 31 4.19 8.03 -25.53
N ILE A 32 3.33 7.03 -25.32
CA ILE A 32 2.31 7.05 -24.26
C ILE A 32 2.95 7.24 -22.88
N SER A 33 2.37 8.10 -22.05
CA SER A 33 2.78 8.26 -20.65
C SER A 33 2.25 7.10 -19.79
N ALA A 34 2.88 6.85 -18.64
CA ALA A 34 2.40 5.82 -17.72
C ALA A 34 0.98 6.07 -17.22
N GLU A 35 0.61 7.34 -17.00
CA GLU A 35 -0.76 7.72 -16.60
C GLU A 35 -1.79 7.40 -17.69
N GLU A 36 -1.44 7.64 -18.97
CA GLU A 36 -2.29 7.25 -20.08
C GLU A 36 -2.40 5.73 -20.18
N LEU A 37 -1.31 4.99 -19.92
CA LEU A 37 -1.30 3.53 -19.94
C LEU A 37 -2.25 2.93 -18.88
N ASP A 38 -2.23 3.48 -17.66
CA ASP A 38 -3.10 3.08 -16.55
C ASP A 38 -4.59 3.34 -16.83
N ASN A 39 -4.92 4.29 -17.70
CA ASN A 39 -6.30 4.53 -18.15
C ASN A 39 -6.81 3.44 -19.10
N TYR A 40 -5.92 2.77 -19.85
CA TYR A 40 -6.30 1.72 -20.80
C TYR A 40 -6.18 0.31 -20.22
N PHE A 41 -5.21 0.08 -19.33
CA PHE A 41 -4.91 -1.24 -18.80
C PHE A 41 -4.82 -1.22 -17.28
N THR A 42 -5.48 -2.18 -16.65
CA THR A 42 -5.27 -2.43 -15.22
C THR A 42 -3.97 -3.20 -15.00
N LYS A 43 -3.39 -3.11 -13.81
CA LYS A 43 -2.25 -3.95 -13.39
C LYS A 43 -2.49 -5.46 -13.63
N TYR A 44 -3.74 -5.91 -13.46
CA TYR A 44 -4.14 -7.29 -13.76
C TYR A 44 -4.09 -7.61 -15.26
N ASP A 45 -4.43 -6.65 -16.13
CA ASP A 45 -4.40 -6.82 -17.58
C ASP A 45 -2.96 -6.91 -18.11
N LEU A 46 -2.06 -6.08 -17.58
CA LEU A 46 -0.63 -6.21 -17.84
C LEU A 46 -0.10 -7.59 -17.43
N LYS A 47 -0.56 -8.11 -16.28
CA LYS A 47 -0.19 -9.47 -15.84
C LYS A 47 -0.74 -10.55 -16.77
N ARG A 48 -1.98 -10.43 -17.25
CA ARG A 48 -2.58 -11.36 -18.23
C ARG A 48 -1.78 -11.38 -19.53
N LEU A 49 -1.37 -10.23 -20.03
CA LEU A 49 -0.52 -10.11 -21.22
C LEU A 49 0.86 -10.73 -21.01
N GLU A 50 1.46 -10.57 -19.82
CA GLU A 50 2.73 -11.19 -19.46
C GLU A 50 2.64 -12.73 -19.43
N LEU A 51 1.58 -13.27 -18.83
CA LEU A 51 1.34 -14.73 -18.78
C LEU A 51 1.15 -15.33 -20.18
N TYR A 52 0.42 -14.64 -21.07
CA TYR A 52 0.29 -15.06 -22.47
C TYR A 52 1.63 -14.98 -23.22
N SER A 53 2.37 -13.89 -23.03
CA SER A 53 3.73 -13.71 -23.56
C SER A 53 4.63 -14.88 -23.16
N GLN A 54 4.52 -15.39 -21.93
CA GLN A 54 5.26 -16.56 -21.44
C GLN A 54 4.72 -17.93 -21.92
N ASN A 55 3.69 -17.95 -22.78
CA ASN A 55 2.98 -19.16 -23.23
C ASN A 55 2.31 -19.96 -22.10
N MET A 56 2.03 -19.32 -20.95
CA MET A 56 1.41 -20.00 -19.79
C MET A 56 -0.11 -20.04 -19.89
N VAL A 57 -0.71 -19.21 -20.75
CA VAL A 57 -2.16 -19.11 -20.93
C VAL A 57 -2.50 -19.03 -22.41
N ASP A 58 -3.74 -19.42 -22.73
CA ASP A 58 -4.31 -19.37 -24.07
C ASP A 58 -4.72 -17.95 -24.50
N TYR A 59 -4.80 -17.71 -25.81
CA TYR A 59 -5.02 -16.40 -26.42
C TYR A 59 -6.41 -15.81 -26.07
N HIS A 60 -7.40 -16.66 -25.80
CA HIS A 60 -8.74 -16.24 -25.37
C HIS A 60 -8.71 -15.32 -24.14
N LEU A 61 -7.72 -15.48 -23.26
CA LEU A 61 -7.59 -14.64 -22.06
C LEU A 61 -7.19 -13.19 -22.40
N ILE A 62 -6.67 -12.87 -23.59
CA ILE A 62 -6.23 -11.50 -23.92
C ILE A 62 -7.05 -10.86 -25.06
N MET A 63 -8.07 -11.56 -25.57
CA MET A 63 -8.87 -11.11 -26.72
C MET A 63 -9.65 -9.82 -26.44
N ASP A 64 -10.07 -9.60 -25.20
CA ASP A 64 -10.73 -8.37 -24.74
C ASP A 64 -9.80 -7.16 -24.72
N LEU A 65 -8.50 -7.38 -24.50
CA LEU A 65 -7.48 -6.33 -24.44
C LEU A 65 -6.95 -5.95 -25.83
N LEU A 66 -7.11 -6.85 -26.80
CA LEU A 66 -6.62 -6.72 -28.17
C LEU A 66 -7.06 -5.46 -28.91
N PRO A 67 -8.34 -5.05 -28.85
CA PRO A 67 -8.80 -3.85 -29.53
C PRO A 67 -8.10 -2.60 -28.99
N SER A 68 -7.84 -2.54 -27.68
CA SER A 68 -7.10 -1.43 -27.07
C SER A 68 -5.66 -1.43 -27.54
N ILE A 69 -4.97 -2.57 -27.50
CA ILE A 69 -3.57 -2.70 -27.97
C ILE A 69 -3.46 -2.29 -29.45
N ALA A 70 -4.37 -2.76 -30.30
CA ALA A 70 -4.39 -2.43 -31.71
C ALA A 70 -4.57 -0.92 -31.94
N ARG A 71 -5.50 -0.27 -31.22
CA ARG A 71 -5.68 1.18 -31.30
C ARG A 71 -4.43 1.95 -30.90
N LEU A 72 -3.79 1.59 -29.78
CA LEU A 72 -2.57 2.26 -29.32
C LEU A 72 -1.43 2.13 -30.34
N HIS A 73 -1.29 0.96 -30.96
CA HIS A 73 -0.27 0.75 -31.99
C HIS A 73 -0.53 1.57 -33.26
N PHE A 74 -1.75 1.54 -33.81
CA PHE A 74 -2.08 2.30 -35.03
C PHE A 74 -2.20 3.81 -34.81
N LEU A 75 -2.19 4.27 -33.55
CA LEU A 75 -2.05 5.68 -33.19
C LEU A 75 -0.58 6.09 -32.97
N ASN A 76 0.39 5.21 -33.28
CA ASN A 76 1.83 5.39 -33.05
C ASN A 76 2.21 5.77 -31.62
N LYS A 77 1.39 5.37 -30.64
CA LYS A 77 1.65 5.67 -29.22
C LYS A 77 2.61 4.69 -28.56
N THR A 78 2.83 3.52 -29.16
CA THR A 78 3.65 2.43 -28.59
C THR A 78 5.11 2.44 -29.04
N GLY A 79 5.48 3.18 -30.10
CA GLY A 79 6.85 3.20 -30.63
C GLY A 79 7.40 1.88 -31.20
N VAL A 80 6.60 0.80 -31.20
CA VAL A 80 7.02 -0.52 -31.72
C VAL A 80 6.83 -0.60 -33.22
N HIS A 81 7.89 -1.00 -33.92
CA HIS A 81 7.77 -1.44 -35.31
C HIS A 81 7.45 -2.93 -35.42
N ILE A 82 6.37 -3.21 -36.13
CA ILE A 82 5.84 -4.55 -36.38
C ILE A 82 5.85 -4.81 -37.89
N SER A 83 6.12 -6.05 -38.30
CA SER A 83 6.08 -6.44 -39.71
C SER A 83 4.67 -6.28 -40.30
N ALA A 84 4.54 -5.99 -41.60
CA ALA A 84 3.25 -5.82 -42.26
C ALA A 84 2.30 -7.02 -42.06
N VAL A 85 2.82 -8.24 -42.06
CA VAL A 85 2.05 -9.47 -41.82
C VAL A 85 1.53 -9.52 -40.39
N GLN A 86 2.38 -9.18 -39.42
CA GLN A 86 2.05 -9.15 -38.00
C GLN A 86 1.02 -8.04 -37.67
N ALA A 87 1.16 -6.88 -38.31
CA ALA A 87 0.20 -5.80 -38.19
C ALA A 87 -1.14 -6.16 -38.84
N ALA A 88 -1.15 -6.87 -39.98
CA ALA A 88 -2.39 -7.39 -40.58
C ALA A 88 -3.10 -8.39 -39.66
N ILE A 89 -2.37 -9.26 -38.95
CA ILE A 89 -2.94 -10.16 -37.93
C ILE A 89 -3.56 -9.34 -36.79
N LEU A 90 -2.85 -8.33 -36.28
CA LEU A 90 -3.35 -7.46 -35.21
C LEU A 90 -4.63 -6.70 -35.63
N VAL A 91 -4.72 -6.22 -36.86
CA VAL A 91 -5.96 -5.61 -37.41
C VAL A 91 -7.08 -6.64 -37.47
N SER A 92 -6.79 -7.83 -37.97
CA SER A 92 -7.82 -8.84 -38.25
C SER A 92 -8.45 -9.39 -36.97
N MET A 93 -7.63 -9.70 -35.97
CA MET A 93 -8.11 -10.18 -34.68
C MET A 93 -8.56 -9.05 -33.76
N GLY A 94 -7.86 -7.91 -33.75
CA GLY A 94 -8.11 -6.83 -32.80
C GLY A 94 -9.17 -5.81 -33.23
N LEU A 95 -9.16 -5.38 -34.50
CA LEU A 95 -10.09 -4.34 -34.99
C LEU A 95 -11.25 -4.93 -35.80
N GLN A 96 -11.03 -6.02 -36.54
CA GLN A 96 -12.07 -6.68 -37.34
C GLN A 96 -12.77 -7.81 -36.58
N HIS A 97 -12.27 -8.20 -35.40
CA HIS A 97 -12.83 -9.26 -34.56
C HIS A 97 -13.09 -10.58 -35.31
N LYS A 98 -12.25 -10.92 -36.28
CA LYS A 98 -12.32 -12.20 -37.01
C LYS A 98 -11.84 -13.35 -36.12
N SER A 99 -12.42 -14.54 -36.28
CA SER A 99 -11.93 -15.74 -35.60
C SER A 99 -10.57 -16.16 -36.15
N VAL A 100 -9.83 -16.96 -35.39
CA VAL A 100 -8.53 -17.48 -35.82
C VAL A 100 -8.67 -18.32 -37.10
N GLU A 101 -9.74 -19.11 -37.24
CA GLU A 101 -9.96 -19.93 -38.45
C GLU A 101 -10.25 -19.08 -39.69
N ASP A 102 -10.95 -17.95 -39.53
CA ASP A 102 -11.23 -17.05 -40.65
C ASP A 102 -9.97 -16.31 -41.09
N VAL A 103 -9.09 -15.94 -40.16
CA VAL A 103 -7.79 -15.35 -40.49
C VAL A 103 -6.84 -16.37 -41.13
N GLU A 104 -6.88 -17.63 -40.69
CA GLU A 104 -6.14 -18.74 -41.33
C GLU A 104 -6.54 -18.93 -42.79
N LYS A 105 -7.85 -18.90 -43.11
CA LYS A 105 -8.35 -18.95 -44.49
C LYS A 105 -7.93 -17.74 -45.32
N ASP A 106 -7.98 -16.55 -44.72
CA ASP A 106 -7.68 -15.32 -45.44
C ASP A 106 -6.17 -15.14 -45.74
N MET A 107 -5.29 -15.65 -44.87
CA MET A 107 -3.85 -15.55 -45.01
C MET A 107 -3.20 -16.78 -45.63
N GLU A 108 -3.93 -17.90 -45.71
CA GLU A 108 -3.41 -19.21 -46.13
C GLU A 108 -2.21 -19.67 -45.26
N VAL A 109 -2.21 -19.31 -43.97
CA VAL A 109 -1.15 -19.64 -43.00
C VAL A 109 -1.74 -20.55 -41.92
N PRO A 110 -1.07 -21.66 -41.54
CA PRO A 110 -1.55 -22.54 -40.48
C PRO A 110 -1.82 -21.79 -39.16
N SER A 111 -2.91 -22.14 -38.48
CA SER A 111 -3.31 -21.54 -37.19
C SER A 111 -2.19 -21.52 -36.14
N SER A 112 -1.35 -22.56 -36.09
CA SER A 112 -0.19 -22.62 -35.18
C SER A 112 0.85 -21.53 -35.45
N GLN A 113 1.13 -21.24 -36.72
CA GLN A 113 2.07 -20.19 -37.12
C GLN A 113 1.46 -18.80 -36.90
N LEU A 114 0.16 -18.64 -37.14
CA LEU A 114 -0.57 -17.40 -36.88
C LEU A 114 -0.50 -17.03 -35.38
N LEU A 115 -0.81 -17.98 -34.50
CA LEU A 115 -0.70 -17.80 -33.06
C LEU A 115 0.75 -17.52 -32.62
N GLY A 116 1.73 -18.17 -33.24
CA GLY A 116 3.15 -17.91 -32.99
C GLY A 116 3.57 -16.48 -33.38
N LEU A 117 3.11 -15.99 -34.54
CA LEU A 117 3.37 -14.60 -34.99
C LEU A 117 2.67 -13.59 -34.08
N PHE A 118 1.44 -13.90 -33.67
CA PHE A 118 0.66 -13.09 -32.75
C PHE A 118 1.34 -13.01 -31.37
N ASN A 119 1.85 -14.12 -30.81
CA ASN A 119 2.59 -14.11 -29.56
C ASN A 119 3.84 -13.22 -29.63
N ARG A 120 4.58 -13.25 -30.76
CA ARG A 120 5.73 -12.34 -30.98
C ARG A 120 5.32 -10.87 -30.95
N VAL A 121 4.14 -10.52 -31.45
CA VAL A 121 3.61 -9.16 -31.35
C VAL A 121 3.32 -8.79 -29.90
N ILE A 122 2.60 -9.64 -29.18
CA ILE A 122 2.25 -9.36 -27.77
C ILE A 122 3.50 -9.24 -26.90
N ARG A 123 4.53 -10.08 -27.11
CA ARG A 123 5.83 -9.95 -26.44
C ARG A 123 6.45 -8.56 -26.62
N LYS A 124 6.46 -8.03 -27.85
CA LYS A 124 6.98 -6.69 -28.12
C LYS A 124 6.18 -5.59 -27.42
N MET A 125 4.85 -5.72 -27.41
CA MET A 125 3.98 -4.75 -26.71
C MET A 125 4.21 -4.76 -25.20
N VAL A 126 4.26 -5.94 -24.59
CA VAL A 126 4.52 -6.10 -23.16
C VAL A 126 5.89 -5.53 -22.77
N GLN A 127 6.92 -5.75 -23.60
CA GLN A 127 8.24 -5.16 -23.38
C GLN A 127 8.20 -3.63 -23.35
N GLN A 128 7.47 -2.99 -24.27
CA GLN A 128 7.33 -1.53 -24.22
C GLN A 128 6.52 -1.04 -23.02
N PHE A 129 5.41 -1.70 -22.69
CA PHE A 129 4.61 -1.32 -21.53
C PHE A 129 5.41 -1.42 -20.23
N ASN A 130 6.24 -2.47 -20.10
CA ASN A 130 7.15 -2.59 -18.96
C ASN A 130 8.21 -1.50 -18.96
N GLN A 131 8.82 -1.16 -20.10
CA GLN A 131 9.77 -0.05 -20.19
C GLN A 131 9.16 1.28 -19.76
N ILE A 132 7.94 1.59 -20.22
CA ILE A 132 7.24 2.83 -19.83
C ILE A 132 6.93 2.83 -18.33
N ALA A 133 6.52 1.68 -17.77
CA ALA A 133 6.27 1.56 -16.34
C ALA A 133 7.56 1.69 -15.51
N GLU A 134 8.66 1.09 -15.95
CA GLU A 134 9.97 1.19 -15.32
C GLU A 134 10.48 2.64 -15.33
N GLU A 135 10.39 3.35 -16.47
CA GLU A 135 10.77 4.76 -16.57
C GLU A 135 9.94 5.67 -15.65
N ALA A 136 8.66 5.38 -15.46
CA ALA A 136 7.81 6.13 -14.55
C ALA A 136 8.21 5.91 -13.08
N VAL A 137 8.53 4.67 -12.72
CA VAL A 137 9.05 4.34 -11.37
C VAL A 137 10.41 4.98 -11.15
N GLU A 138 11.31 4.97 -12.14
CA GLU A 138 12.62 5.61 -12.03
C GLU A 138 12.48 7.12 -11.77
N LYS A 139 11.58 7.81 -12.49
CA LYS A 139 11.30 9.23 -12.26
C LYS A 139 10.77 9.51 -10.86
N ASP A 140 9.85 8.70 -10.35
CA ASP A 140 9.31 8.85 -8.98
C ASP A 140 10.37 8.50 -7.91
N MET A 141 11.24 7.51 -8.16
CA MET A 141 12.34 7.16 -7.26
C MET A 141 13.41 8.25 -7.18
N VAL A 142 13.74 8.89 -8.30
CA VAL A 142 14.68 10.02 -8.34
C VAL A 142 14.09 11.25 -7.64
N ALA A 143 12.81 11.55 -7.84
CA ALA A 143 12.12 12.65 -7.15
C ALA A 143 12.04 12.44 -5.62
N ARG A 144 12.02 11.19 -5.15
CA ARG A 144 12.00 10.84 -3.72
C ARG A 144 13.38 10.81 -3.06
N LYS A 145 14.46 11.19 -3.74
CA LYS A 145 15.82 11.04 -3.20
C LYS A 145 16.67 12.31 -3.29
N GLU A 146 16.26 13.32 -2.53
CA GLU A 146 17.20 14.23 -1.85
C GLU A 146 16.90 14.20 -0.35
N VAL A 147 17.16 13.07 0.29
CA VAL A 147 17.34 13.06 1.75
C VAL A 147 18.72 13.68 1.98
N ILE A 148 18.75 14.99 2.13
CA ILE A 148 19.91 15.72 2.63
C ILE A 148 20.14 15.20 4.06
N MET A 149 21.04 14.22 4.20
CA MET A 149 21.52 13.80 5.52
C MET A 149 22.39 14.92 6.06
N GLU A 150 21.75 15.90 6.70
CA GLU A 150 22.47 16.84 7.55
C GLU A 150 23.12 16.06 8.69
N PRO A 151 24.44 16.22 8.93
CA PRO A 151 25.08 15.59 10.06
C PRO A 151 24.42 16.10 11.34
N VAL A 152 23.98 15.16 12.18
CA VAL A 152 23.36 15.46 13.48
C VAL A 152 24.33 16.33 14.28
N LYS A 153 23.86 17.52 14.69
CA LYS A 153 24.70 18.54 15.35
C LYS A 153 25.18 18.10 16.74
N ASN A 154 24.44 17.18 17.36
CA ASN A 154 24.74 16.62 18.67
C ASN A 154 25.11 15.14 18.50
N SER A 155 26.11 14.66 19.23
CA SER A 155 26.34 13.22 19.26
C SER A 155 25.24 12.55 20.08
N LEU A 156 24.89 11.32 19.69
CA LEU A 156 23.90 10.50 20.39
C LEU A 156 24.27 10.28 21.87
N ASP A 157 25.57 10.26 22.17
CA ASP A 157 26.11 10.20 23.55
C ASP A 157 25.82 11.47 24.35
N GLN A 158 25.81 12.63 23.71
CA GLN A 158 25.54 13.91 24.36
C GLN A 158 24.06 14.03 24.75
N GLU A 159 23.16 13.62 23.86
CA GLU A 159 21.71 13.54 24.15
C GLU A 159 21.40 12.51 25.25
N LEU A 160 22.09 11.36 25.22
CA LEU A 160 21.95 10.32 26.25
C LEU A 160 22.44 10.80 27.63
N GLY A 161 23.54 11.56 27.66
CA GLY A 161 24.08 12.16 28.87
C GLY A 161 23.16 13.20 29.49
N GLU A 162 22.55 14.07 28.68
CA GLU A 162 21.58 15.07 29.13
C GLU A 162 20.31 14.41 29.71
N ALA A 163 19.78 13.39 29.03
CA ALA A 163 18.64 12.62 29.52
C ALA A 163 18.95 11.90 30.85
N ALA A 164 20.14 11.30 30.97
CA ALA A 164 20.58 10.65 32.21
C ALA A 164 20.72 11.65 33.37
N ALA A 165 21.25 12.84 33.10
CA ALA A 165 21.37 13.89 34.11
C ALA A 165 20.00 14.43 34.56
N GLU A 166 19.01 14.51 33.66
CA GLU A 166 17.66 14.93 34.01
C GLU A 166 16.92 13.89 34.86
N VAL A 167 17.07 12.60 34.54
CA VAL A 167 16.54 11.49 35.34
C VAL A 167 17.17 11.47 36.74
N ALA A 168 18.49 11.63 36.83
CA ALA A 168 19.18 11.69 38.11
C ALA A 168 18.73 12.89 38.97
N LYS A 169 18.44 14.05 38.35
CA LYS A 169 17.88 15.21 39.06
C LYS A 169 16.47 14.93 39.57
N LYS A 170 15.60 14.26 38.78
CA LYS A 170 14.26 13.85 39.22
C LYS A 170 14.34 12.88 40.39
N GLN A 171 15.18 11.85 40.28
CA GLN A 171 15.41 10.88 41.36
C GLN A 171 15.93 11.53 42.65
N LYS A 172 16.83 12.52 42.57
CA LYS A 172 17.30 13.26 43.74
C LYS A 172 16.19 14.07 44.40
N LYS A 173 15.38 14.77 43.60
CA LYS A 173 14.21 15.51 44.11
C LYS A 173 13.21 14.58 44.78
N ASP A 174 12.91 13.45 44.15
CA ASP A 174 12.01 12.44 44.73
C ASP A 174 12.58 11.87 46.03
N LEU A 175 13.89 11.64 46.10
CA LEU A 175 14.57 11.18 47.32
C LEU A 175 14.54 12.24 48.44
N GLU A 176 14.68 13.53 48.12
CA GLU A 176 14.58 14.63 49.08
C GLU A 176 13.14 14.75 49.60
N LEU A 177 12.15 14.72 48.72
CA LEU A 177 10.73 14.67 49.10
C LEU A 177 10.41 13.44 49.99
N LEU A 178 11.00 12.29 49.69
CA LEU A 178 10.85 11.08 50.50
C LEU A 178 11.57 11.16 51.85
N LYS A 179 12.68 11.89 51.96
CA LYS A 179 13.41 12.08 53.23
C LYS A 179 12.71 13.06 54.17
N ASP A 180 12.06 14.08 53.61
CA ASP A 180 11.26 15.04 54.38
C ASP A 180 9.91 14.46 54.80
N ALA A 181 9.45 13.39 54.14
CA ALA A 181 8.25 12.66 54.55
C ALA A 181 8.57 11.72 55.73
N ASP A 182 7.92 11.95 56.88
CA ASP A 182 8.05 11.07 58.05
C ASP A 182 7.41 9.70 57.78
N LEU A 183 8.26 8.76 57.33
CA LEU A 183 7.92 7.38 56.97
C LEU A 183 7.78 6.46 58.18
N SER A 184 7.98 6.98 59.40
CA SER A 184 7.88 6.22 60.65
C SER A 184 6.50 5.56 60.82
N GLN A 185 5.43 6.21 60.37
CA GLN A 185 4.06 5.69 60.36
C GLN A 185 3.84 4.47 59.44
N TYR A 186 4.75 4.22 58.50
CA TYR A 186 4.73 3.07 57.58
C TYR A 186 5.80 2.01 57.92
N THR A 187 6.60 2.22 58.98
CA THR A 187 7.54 1.19 59.44
C THR A 187 6.77 0.03 60.07
N ILE A 188 6.62 -1.05 59.32
CA ILE A 188 6.11 -2.31 59.88
C ILE A 188 7.23 -2.92 60.72
N LYS A 189 7.29 -2.57 62.00
CA LYS A 189 8.13 -3.24 63.00
C LYS A 189 7.51 -4.60 63.36
N GLY A 190 7.50 -5.53 62.41
CA GLY A 190 7.21 -6.94 62.68
C GLY A 190 8.52 -7.68 62.90
N SER A 191 8.69 -8.32 64.06
CA SER A 191 9.81 -9.23 64.30
C SER A 191 9.68 -10.44 63.36
N GLU A 192 10.79 -11.05 62.94
CA GLU A 192 10.82 -12.25 62.09
C GLU A 192 9.93 -13.39 62.65
N GLY A 193 9.81 -13.48 63.99
CA GLY A 193 8.90 -14.40 64.67
C GLY A 193 7.40 -14.05 64.58
N ASP A 194 7.03 -12.79 64.41
CA ASP A 194 5.63 -12.38 64.16
C ASP A 194 5.21 -12.71 62.73
N TRP A 195 6.15 -12.64 61.78
CA TRP A 195 5.93 -13.01 60.38
C TRP A 195 5.75 -14.53 60.21
N GLU A 196 6.55 -15.36 60.90
CA GLU A 196 6.35 -16.82 60.86
C GLU A 196 5.01 -17.24 61.48
N ASN A 197 4.58 -16.61 62.58
CA ASN A 197 3.28 -16.86 63.19
C ASN A 197 2.10 -16.39 62.31
N ALA A 198 2.28 -15.32 61.51
CA ALA A 198 1.29 -14.86 60.56
C ALA A 198 1.21 -15.77 59.32
N LEU A 199 2.34 -16.33 58.86
CA LEU A 199 2.41 -17.20 57.68
C LEU A 199 1.86 -18.61 57.96
N THR A 200 2.01 -19.12 59.18
CA THR A 200 1.52 -20.45 59.58
C THR A 200 -0.01 -20.52 59.77
N LYS A 201 -0.67 -19.38 60.04
CA LYS A 201 -2.15 -19.28 60.09
C LYS A 201 -2.72 -18.98 58.71
N GLY A 202 -2.39 -19.81 57.72
CA GLY A 202 -2.93 -19.70 56.38
C GLY A 202 -4.40 -20.12 56.34
N THR A 203 -5.31 -19.18 56.07
CA THR A 203 -6.48 -19.39 55.18
C THR A 203 -7.09 -18.04 54.79
N LYS A 204 -6.96 -17.69 53.50
CA LYS A 204 -7.72 -16.70 52.72
C LYS A 204 -8.37 -15.54 53.51
N GLY A 205 -7.65 -14.43 53.64
CA GLY A 205 -8.22 -13.12 54.00
C GLY A 205 -7.39 -12.35 55.02
N LEU A 206 -6.77 -11.26 54.56
CA LEU A 206 -6.17 -10.16 55.32
C LEU A 206 -5.27 -10.55 56.52
N LEU A 207 -3.95 -10.55 56.30
CA LEU A 207 -2.94 -10.66 57.37
C LEU A 207 -2.74 -9.28 58.03
N SER A 208 -2.95 -9.20 59.35
CA SER A 208 -2.74 -7.96 60.13
C SER A 208 -1.63 -8.17 61.15
N VAL A 209 -0.50 -7.48 60.98
CA VAL A 209 0.60 -7.41 61.95
C VAL A 209 0.41 -6.15 62.79
N LYS A 210 0.42 -6.27 64.12
CA LYS A 210 0.12 -5.17 65.05
C LYS A 210 1.29 -4.17 65.08
N SER A 211 1.15 -3.00 64.45
CA SER A 211 2.10 -1.90 64.59
C SER A 211 1.91 -1.22 65.95
N GLY A 212 2.91 -1.33 66.82
CA GLY A 212 2.87 -0.77 68.17
C GLY A 212 3.35 0.67 68.21
N VAL A 213 2.45 1.66 68.08
CA VAL A 213 2.52 2.98 68.75
C VAL A 213 1.09 3.52 68.89
N GLN A 214 0.58 3.62 70.11
CA GLN A 214 -0.60 4.44 70.44
C GLN A 214 -0.13 5.88 70.68
N GLU A 215 -0.32 6.77 69.71
CA GLU A 215 -0.17 8.20 69.94
C GLU A 215 -1.52 8.91 69.73
N LYS A 216 -1.98 9.57 70.78
CA LYS A 216 -3.29 10.22 70.89
C LYS A 216 -3.38 11.38 69.89
N ARG A 217 -4.31 11.27 68.94
CA ARG A 217 -4.69 12.35 68.01
C ARG A 217 -5.15 13.59 68.78
N LYS A 218 -4.54 14.74 68.51
CA LYS A 218 -5.07 16.07 68.81
C LYS A 218 -5.37 16.79 67.49
N SER A 219 -6.54 17.41 67.47
CA SER A 219 -7.25 18.10 66.39
C SER A 219 -6.50 19.25 65.71
N VAL A 220 -6.69 19.46 64.39
CA VAL A 220 -7.49 20.52 63.74
C VAL A 220 -7.14 20.63 62.24
N ASP A 221 -8.18 20.90 61.44
CA ASP A 221 -8.29 21.39 60.05
C ASP A 221 -7.86 20.54 58.85
N SER A 222 -8.90 20.02 58.20
CA SER A 222 -8.96 19.65 56.79
C SER A 222 -8.89 20.89 55.90
N THR A 223 -7.72 21.16 55.31
CA THR A 223 -7.64 21.97 54.09
C THR A 223 -7.46 21.03 52.92
N SER A 224 -8.57 20.75 52.24
CA SER A 224 -8.67 19.95 51.03
C SER A 224 -8.06 20.69 49.84
N PHE A 225 -7.08 20.08 49.16
CA PHE A 225 -6.74 20.43 47.78
C PHE A 225 -6.95 19.17 46.92
N GLU A 226 -8.14 19.05 46.33
CA GLU A 226 -8.44 17.97 45.39
C GLU A 226 -8.67 18.54 43.99
N GLN A 227 -7.97 17.86 43.09
CA GLN A 227 -7.77 18.05 41.67
C GLN A 227 -9.02 18.39 40.85
N GLN A 228 -8.84 19.33 39.94
CA GLN A 228 -9.76 19.66 38.86
C GLN A 228 -9.94 18.47 37.91
N THR A 229 -11.20 18.12 37.60
CA THR A 229 -11.58 17.46 36.34
C THR A 229 -12.66 18.28 35.64
N PRO A 230 -12.67 18.36 34.29
CA PRO A 230 -13.48 19.34 33.57
C PRO A 230 -14.90 18.84 33.26
N GLY A 231 -15.86 19.77 33.36
CA GLY A 231 -16.85 20.00 32.30
C GLY A 231 -18.09 19.10 32.22
N LYS A 232 -19.19 19.57 32.84
CA LYS A 232 -20.59 19.10 32.72
C LYS A 232 -21.14 19.15 31.28
N HIS A 233 -22.16 18.34 30.98
CA HIS A 233 -23.45 18.88 30.48
C HIS A 233 -24.70 17.99 30.75
N LYS A 234 -25.59 18.60 31.55
CA LYS A 234 -27.08 18.62 31.56
C LYS A 234 -27.94 17.33 31.50
N LYS A 235 -28.67 17.15 32.62
CA LYS A 235 -29.94 16.42 32.78
C LYS A 235 -31.02 16.90 31.80
N HIS A 236 -31.85 15.97 31.32
CA HIS A 236 -33.29 16.20 31.16
C HIS A 236 -34.12 15.05 31.75
N LYS A 237 -35.22 15.46 32.38
CA LYS A 237 -36.19 14.73 33.21
C LYS A 237 -37.36 14.27 32.32
N LYS A 238 -37.75 12.99 32.37
CA LYS A 238 -39.09 12.47 31.95
C LYS A 238 -39.44 11.27 32.85
N GLN A 239 -40.28 11.47 33.86
CA GLN A 239 -41.73 11.25 33.91
C GLN A 239 -42.14 9.77 33.78
N LYS A 240 -42.82 9.31 34.84
CA LYS A 240 -43.50 8.02 35.01
C LYS A 240 -44.54 7.80 33.91
N HIS A 241 -44.70 6.55 33.48
CA HIS A 241 -46.05 5.98 33.34
C HIS A 241 -46.06 4.48 33.62
N HIS A 242 -47.12 4.09 34.33
CA HIS A 242 -47.50 2.73 34.70
C HIS A 242 -48.62 2.26 33.74
N LYS A 243 -48.90 0.95 33.78
CA LYS A 243 -49.88 0.14 33.02
C LYS A 243 -49.37 -0.38 31.68
N HIS A 244 -49.59 -1.64 31.32
CA HIS A 244 -50.64 -2.57 31.73
C HIS A 244 -50.14 -4.02 31.80
#